data_AF-A0A7R9Y6R8-F1
#
_entry.id   AF-A0A7R9Y6R8-F1
#
_cell.length_a   1.000
_cell.length_b   1.000
_cell.length_c   1.000
_cell.angle_alpha   90.00
_cell.angle_beta   90.00
_cell.angle_gamma   90.00
#
_symmetry.space_group_name_H-M   'P 1'
#
loop_
_entity.id
_entity.type
_entity.pdbx_description
1 polymer ?
#
loop_
_entity_poly.entity_id
_entity_poly.type
_entity_poly.pdbx_seq_one_letter_code
_entity_poly.pdbx_strand_id
1 'polypeptide(L)'
;GKVVIFRWSDCLGLNFLQEMVTAGAVGIIMYTLDRYTGERFQVYGNFGSTTGWTIPIIVVPGKEGELLKQLVAQRGEGVTLGISGPILPPTNNFDNMASFSSLGPTYDWRIKPDLVAPGDSIYSADVLTDAEVAAGDTCGKVDKDGTSMATPIAAGAVTLLRQYFTEGFYPSGEKTSADGFNPSAALLKAVMINGAQALKGFESDGWPIDPPPSLKQGWGRIELAASVPLPSSVDVDVSAENTPTNLIIVDDVDDKISESSERGLCVDVDGSIEDLRATLVWTDYPGSTAAEGALVNNLDLQLIKGGDVLWPLSGDDLDGEFHFNGDYYNNVERVIWSKPEVGRYWINVKPTRVQVAQPFALAVTGQVTEVANMTKDTCSFPASPPMCAEDERVDAEGTCVACPPGSVNAPGDDPFLGIETYCESKCNETLYWSNASAGV
;
A
#
# COMPACT_ATOMS: atom_id res chain seq x y z
N GLY A 1 17.87 23.67 -3.10
CA GLY A 1 18.57 22.40 -3.34
C GLY A 1 17.72 21.17 -3.06
N LYS A 2 16.39 21.23 -3.20
CA LYS A 2 15.48 20.09 -2.94
C LYS A 2 14.64 19.82 -4.19
N VAL A 3 14.03 18.63 -4.26
CA VAL A 3 13.02 18.31 -5.28
C VAL A 3 11.70 18.98 -4.90
N VAL A 4 11.04 19.60 -5.87
CA VAL A 4 9.73 20.24 -5.67
C VAL A 4 8.64 19.30 -6.17
N ILE A 5 7.62 19.04 -5.35
CA ILE A 5 6.44 18.26 -5.72
C ILE A 5 5.23 19.19 -5.75
N PHE A 6 4.50 19.23 -6.87
CA PHE A 6 3.31 20.08 -6.97
C PHE A 6 2.26 19.55 -7.94
N ARG A 7 1.01 19.94 -7.71
CA ARG A 7 -0.14 19.64 -8.58
C ARG A 7 -0.14 20.58 -9.78
N TRP A 8 -0.19 20.03 -10.99
CA TRP A 8 -0.45 20.82 -12.19
C TRP A 8 -1.91 21.28 -12.23
N SER A 9 -2.12 22.53 -12.63
CA SER A 9 -3.44 23.09 -12.86
C SER A 9 -3.39 24.04 -14.05
N ASP A 10 -4.54 24.30 -14.67
CA ASP A 10 -4.66 25.20 -15.84
C ASP A 10 -4.18 26.63 -15.56
N CYS A 11 -3.95 26.99 -14.29
CA CYS A 11 -3.43 28.28 -13.85
C CYS A 11 -1.90 28.32 -13.73
N LEU A 12 -1.20 27.19 -13.85
CA LEU A 12 0.25 27.09 -13.73
C LEU A 12 0.90 27.06 -15.12
N GLY A 13 1.42 28.21 -15.53
CA GLY A 13 2.21 28.34 -16.76
C GLY A 13 3.71 28.08 -16.55
N LEU A 14 4.48 28.08 -17.63
CA LEU A 14 5.94 27.90 -17.63
C LEU A 14 6.70 28.86 -16.70
N ASN A 15 6.13 30.03 -16.38
CA ASN A 15 6.72 31.01 -15.47
C ASN A 15 6.85 30.47 -14.04
N PHE A 16 5.94 29.61 -13.58
CA PHE A 16 6.02 29.02 -12.23
C PHE A 16 7.16 28.01 -12.13
N LEU A 17 7.36 27.20 -13.17
CA LEU A 17 8.51 26.29 -13.24
C LEU A 17 9.83 27.08 -13.22
N GLN A 18 9.89 28.22 -13.90
CA GLN A 18 11.05 29.12 -13.85
C GLN A 18 11.29 29.64 -12.42
N GLU A 19 10.26 30.04 -11.69
CA GLU A 19 10.40 30.48 -10.30
C GLU A 19 10.96 29.37 -9.39
N MET A 20 10.50 28.13 -9.56
CA MET A 20 11.02 26.97 -8.80
C MET A 20 12.49 26.70 -9.13
N VAL A 21 12.86 26.75 -10.40
CA VAL A 21 14.26 26.61 -10.84
C VAL A 21 15.11 27.74 -10.25
N THR A 22 14.66 28.99 -10.32
CA THR A 22 15.37 30.15 -9.77
C THR A 22 15.47 30.10 -8.25
N ALA A 23 14.48 29.53 -7.56
CA ALA A 23 14.53 29.26 -6.12
C ALA A 23 15.49 28.12 -5.74
N GLY A 24 16.13 27.47 -6.72
CA GLY A 24 17.14 26.43 -6.52
C GLY A 24 16.56 25.02 -6.37
N ALA A 25 15.43 24.73 -7.00
CA ALA A 25 14.97 23.34 -7.18
C ALA A 25 16.05 22.53 -7.90
N VAL A 26 16.31 21.30 -7.46
CA VAL A 26 17.25 20.37 -8.13
C VAL A 26 16.54 19.34 -8.99
N GLY A 27 15.21 19.30 -8.91
CA GLY A 27 14.32 18.46 -9.70
C GLY A 27 12.87 18.84 -9.41
N ILE A 28 11.96 18.48 -10.30
CA ILE A 28 10.53 18.78 -10.17
C ILE A 28 9.73 17.50 -10.43
N ILE A 29 8.82 17.17 -9.53
CA ILE A 29 7.78 16.17 -9.73
C ILE A 29 6.46 16.92 -9.85
N MET A 30 5.86 16.78 -11.02
CA MET A 30 4.56 17.31 -11.34
C MET A 30 3.56 16.17 -11.32
N TYR A 31 2.40 16.38 -10.74
CA TYR A 31 1.31 15.40 -10.85
C TYR A 31 0.04 16.04 -11.39
N THR A 32 -0.70 15.27 -12.19
CA THR A 32 -1.87 15.73 -12.95
C THR A 32 -3.08 14.84 -12.70
N LEU A 33 -4.26 15.26 -13.15
CA LEU A 33 -5.45 14.40 -13.09
C LEU A 33 -5.26 13.19 -13.99
N ASP A 34 -5.62 12.02 -13.48
CA ASP A 34 -5.38 10.76 -14.17
C ASP A 34 -6.12 10.67 -15.52
N ARG A 35 -7.23 11.40 -15.71
CA ARG A 35 -7.93 11.48 -16.99
C ARG A 35 -7.11 12.08 -18.14
N TYR A 36 -5.99 12.76 -17.86
CA TYR A 36 -5.02 13.20 -18.88
C TYR A 36 -4.03 12.06 -19.18
N THR A 37 -4.55 11.01 -19.82
CA THR A 37 -3.84 9.74 -20.07
C THR A 37 -2.56 9.89 -20.90
N GLY A 38 -2.46 10.93 -21.74
CA GLY A 38 -1.34 11.13 -22.65
C GLY A 38 -0.03 11.61 -22.01
N GLU A 39 -0.01 11.95 -20.72
CA GLU A 39 1.16 12.55 -20.03
C GLU A 39 1.66 11.71 -18.84
N ARG A 40 1.08 10.53 -18.58
CA ARG A 40 1.43 9.68 -17.43
C ARG A 40 2.86 9.14 -17.54
N PHE A 41 3.60 9.17 -16.43
CA PHE A 41 4.99 8.70 -16.31
C PHE A 41 5.95 9.30 -17.36
N GLN A 42 5.70 10.54 -17.78
CA GLN A 42 6.57 11.22 -18.74
C GLN A 42 7.67 11.99 -18.04
N VAL A 43 8.91 11.77 -18.48
CA VAL A 43 10.00 12.71 -18.24
C VAL A 43 9.90 13.78 -19.32
N TYR A 44 9.58 15.01 -18.94
CA TYR A 44 9.65 16.15 -19.87
C TYR A 44 11.12 16.54 -20.05
N GLY A 45 11.82 15.75 -20.84
CA GLY A 45 13.24 15.92 -21.17
C GLY A 45 13.44 16.59 -22.52
N ASN A 46 12.71 17.65 -22.86
CA ASN A 46 13.09 18.55 -23.96
C ASN A 46 12.25 19.83 -24.01
N PHE A 47 12.49 20.75 -23.08
CA PHE A 47 12.45 22.14 -23.50
C PHE A 47 13.77 22.41 -24.21
N GLY A 48 13.68 22.60 -25.53
CA GLY A 48 14.82 23.01 -26.35
C GLY A 48 15.49 24.27 -25.78
N SER A 49 16.64 24.61 -26.35
CA SER A 49 17.57 25.70 -26.00
C SER A 49 17.00 27.11 -25.73
N THR A 50 15.67 27.30 -25.70
CA THR A 50 14.96 28.54 -25.41
C THR A 50 14.63 28.78 -23.93
N THR A 51 14.51 27.74 -23.07
CA THR A 51 14.27 27.94 -21.61
C THR A 51 15.54 27.85 -20.76
N GLY A 52 16.52 27.04 -21.18
CA GLY A 52 17.82 26.91 -20.50
C GLY A 52 17.81 26.11 -19.18
N TRP A 53 16.75 25.36 -18.87
CA TRP A 53 16.66 24.55 -17.65
C TRP A 53 17.53 23.28 -17.75
N THR A 54 18.19 22.92 -16.64
CA THR A 54 19.08 21.74 -16.55
C THR A 54 18.62 20.70 -15.53
N ILE A 55 17.48 20.93 -14.86
CA ILE A 55 16.96 20.03 -13.83
C ILE A 55 15.92 19.06 -14.40
N PRO A 56 15.83 17.82 -13.90
CA PRO A 56 14.84 16.85 -14.34
C PRO A 56 13.42 17.26 -13.91
N ILE A 57 12.45 17.10 -14.81
CA ILE A 57 11.02 17.26 -14.55
C ILE A 57 10.31 15.96 -14.91
N ILE A 58 9.60 15.38 -13.94
CA ILE A 58 8.86 14.12 -14.11
C ILE A 58 7.39 14.39 -13.86
N VAL A 59 6.54 13.80 -14.70
CA VAL A 59 5.09 13.80 -14.52
C VAL A 59 4.66 12.43 -14.00
N VAL A 60 4.03 12.43 -12.83
CA VAL A 60 3.46 11.23 -12.22
C VAL A 60 1.93 11.32 -12.23
N PRO A 61 1.22 10.19 -12.19
CA PRO A 61 -0.22 10.20 -12.04
C PRO A 61 -0.64 10.82 -10.69
N GLY A 62 -1.89 11.26 -10.61
CA GLY A 62 -2.40 12.09 -9.53
C GLY A 62 -2.29 11.41 -8.17
N LYS A 63 -2.67 10.12 -8.12
CA LYS A 63 -2.60 9.32 -6.89
C LYS A 63 -1.18 9.17 -6.33
N GLU A 64 -0.16 8.98 -7.17
CA GLU A 64 1.24 8.88 -6.71
C GLU A 64 1.74 10.23 -6.21
N GLY A 65 1.38 11.31 -6.90
CA GLY A 65 1.68 12.66 -6.45
C GLY A 65 1.11 12.97 -5.07
N GLU A 66 -0.12 12.54 -4.81
CA GLU A 66 -0.77 12.74 -3.51
C GLU A 66 -0.17 11.88 -2.40
N LEU A 67 0.16 10.61 -2.69
CA LEU A 67 0.90 9.78 -1.74
C LEU A 67 2.23 10.45 -1.35
N LEU A 68 3.00 10.90 -2.35
CA LEU A 68 4.27 11.58 -2.11
C LEU A 68 4.08 12.86 -1.28
N LYS A 69 3.03 13.63 -1.54
CA LYS A 69 2.71 14.85 -0.79
C LYS A 69 2.35 14.53 0.67
N GLN A 70 1.57 13.49 0.93
CA GLN A 70 1.26 13.03 2.30
C GLN A 70 2.55 12.61 3.04
N LEU A 71 3.40 11.82 2.39
CA LEU A 71 4.67 11.38 2.97
C LEU A 71 5.61 12.55 3.29
N VAL A 72 5.72 13.53 2.39
CA VAL A 72 6.53 14.75 2.64
C VAL A 72 5.93 15.59 3.77
N ALA A 73 4.60 15.71 3.84
CA ALA A 73 3.95 16.47 4.91
C ALA A 73 4.13 15.82 6.29
N GLN A 74 4.11 14.48 6.36
CA GLN A 74 4.27 13.72 7.61
C GLN A 74 5.74 13.61 8.04
N ARG A 75 6.64 13.22 7.13
CA ARG A 75 8.03 12.87 7.46
C ARG A 75 9.02 14.02 7.29
N GLY A 76 8.60 15.14 6.70
CA GLY A 76 9.42 16.33 6.54
C GLY A 76 10.72 16.08 5.75
N GLU A 77 11.86 16.47 6.32
CA GLU A 77 13.16 16.46 5.63
C GLU A 77 13.75 15.05 5.41
N GLY A 78 13.17 14.00 6.01
CA GLY A 78 13.65 12.62 5.88
C GLY A 78 13.20 11.89 4.62
N VAL A 79 12.33 12.49 3.79
CA VAL A 79 11.86 11.84 2.55
C VAL A 79 12.92 11.93 1.46
N THR A 80 13.43 10.77 1.04
CA THR A 80 14.33 10.64 -0.11
C THR A 80 13.59 9.99 -1.28
N LEU A 81 13.91 10.41 -2.50
CA LEU A 81 13.39 9.82 -3.73
C LEU A 81 14.54 9.19 -4.51
N GLY A 82 14.42 7.90 -4.81
CA GLY A 82 15.29 7.22 -5.77
C GLY A 82 14.60 7.11 -7.13
N ILE A 83 15.34 7.38 -8.20
CA ILE A 83 14.92 7.04 -9.56
C ILE A 83 15.78 5.85 -9.99
N SER A 84 15.14 4.74 -10.30
CA SER A 84 15.80 3.55 -10.86
C SER A 84 15.50 3.42 -12.35
N GLY A 85 16.36 2.66 -13.05
CA GLY A 85 16.48 2.58 -14.51
C GLY A 85 15.23 2.09 -15.26
N PRO A 86 15.37 1.74 -16.56
CA PRO A 86 14.20 1.38 -17.36
C PRO A 86 13.49 0.15 -16.76
N ILE A 87 12.18 0.26 -16.56
CA ILE A 87 11.34 -0.91 -16.30
C ILE A 87 11.33 -1.72 -17.59
N LEU A 88 12.03 -2.84 -17.59
CA LEU A 88 12.03 -3.74 -18.74
C LEU A 88 10.77 -4.61 -18.68
N PRO A 89 10.11 -4.88 -19.82
CA PRO A 89 9.03 -5.85 -19.85
C PRO A 89 9.50 -7.17 -19.23
N PRO A 90 8.74 -7.74 -18.27
CA PRO A 90 9.09 -9.01 -17.69
C PRO A 90 9.19 -10.05 -18.82
N THR A 91 10.10 -11.01 -18.65
CA THR A 91 10.27 -12.10 -19.63
C THR A 91 9.06 -13.05 -19.65
N ASN A 92 8.18 -12.96 -18.65
CA ASN A 92 6.93 -13.70 -18.55
C ASN A 92 5.71 -12.74 -18.52
N ASN A 93 4.59 -13.18 -19.08
CA ASN A 93 3.37 -12.37 -19.19
C ASN A 93 2.48 -12.44 -17.94
N PHE A 94 2.87 -13.18 -16.89
CA PHE A 94 2.02 -13.40 -15.69
C PHE A 94 1.78 -12.12 -14.86
N ASP A 95 2.61 -11.11 -15.05
CA ASP A 95 2.47 -9.80 -14.42
C ASP A 95 1.80 -8.76 -15.34
N ASN A 96 1.44 -9.13 -16.58
CA ASN A 96 0.76 -8.23 -17.51
C ASN A 96 -0.75 -8.26 -17.32
N MET A 97 -1.41 -7.15 -17.66
CA MET A 97 -2.86 -7.10 -17.73
C MET A 97 -3.33 -7.67 -19.06
N ALA A 98 -4.32 -8.56 -19.03
CA ALA A 98 -4.94 -9.06 -20.26
C ALA A 98 -5.69 -7.93 -20.98
N SER A 99 -5.46 -7.77 -22.28
CA SER A 99 -6.01 -6.66 -23.09
C SER A 99 -7.55 -6.62 -23.14
N PHE A 100 -8.20 -7.77 -22.93
CA PHE A 100 -9.66 -7.89 -22.90
C PHE A 100 -10.27 -7.65 -21.51
N SER A 101 -9.44 -7.49 -20.47
CA SER A 101 -9.94 -7.26 -19.11
C SER A 101 -10.69 -5.94 -19.07
N SER A 102 -11.93 -5.96 -18.58
CA SER A 102 -12.68 -4.73 -18.38
C SER A 102 -12.04 -3.91 -17.27
N LEU A 103 -12.01 -2.60 -17.48
CA LEU A 103 -11.40 -1.65 -16.56
C LEU A 103 -12.50 -0.84 -15.88
N GLY A 104 -12.23 -0.39 -14.66
CA GLY A 104 -13.01 0.60 -13.97
C GLY A 104 -12.88 2.00 -14.57
N PRO A 105 -13.47 3.01 -13.91
CA PRO A 105 -14.25 2.86 -12.68
C PRO A 105 -15.64 2.29 -12.97
N THR A 106 -16.42 2.04 -11.92
CA THR A 106 -17.89 1.96 -12.08
C THR A 106 -18.47 3.34 -12.42
N TYR A 107 -19.75 3.41 -12.78
CA TYR A 107 -20.43 4.69 -13.04
C TYR A 107 -20.40 5.66 -11.84
N ASP A 108 -20.44 5.11 -10.62
CA ASP A 108 -20.31 5.84 -9.36
C ASP A 108 -18.86 5.95 -8.85
N TRP A 109 -17.88 5.86 -9.76
CA TRP A 109 -16.45 6.12 -9.52
C TRP A 109 -15.69 5.12 -8.63
N ARG A 110 -16.26 3.96 -8.32
CA ARG A 110 -15.55 2.94 -7.52
C ARG A 110 -14.49 2.21 -8.33
N ILE A 111 -13.46 1.77 -7.61
CA ILE A 111 -12.43 0.89 -8.11
C ILE A 111 -13.05 -0.48 -8.43
N LYS A 112 -12.98 -0.86 -9.71
CA LYS A 112 -13.21 -2.23 -10.18
C LYS A 112 -12.21 -2.60 -11.28
N PRO A 113 -11.80 -3.87 -11.37
CA PRO A 113 -12.14 -4.99 -10.48
C PRO A 113 -11.57 -4.82 -9.06
N ASP A 114 -11.98 -5.66 -8.10
CA ASP A 114 -11.34 -5.62 -6.76
C ASP A 114 -9.96 -6.27 -6.79
N LEU A 115 -9.84 -7.39 -7.47
CA LEU A 115 -8.65 -8.24 -7.53
C LEU A 115 -8.51 -8.79 -8.94
N VAL A 116 -7.29 -9.19 -9.30
CA VAL A 116 -7.01 -9.90 -10.55
C VAL A 116 -6.40 -11.27 -10.29
N ALA A 117 -6.60 -12.17 -11.25
CA ALA A 117 -6.06 -13.52 -11.26
C ALA A 117 -5.74 -13.92 -12.71
N PRO A 118 -4.89 -14.93 -12.94
CA PRO A 118 -4.61 -15.43 -14.28
C PRO A 118 -5.90 -15.77 -15.03
N GLY A 119 -6.06 -15.24 -16.24
CA GLY A 119 -7.25 -15.45 -17.07
C GLY A 119 -6.96 -15.57 -18.56
N ASP A 120 -5.69 -15.59 -18.95
CA ASP A 120 -5.23 -15.78 -20.33
C ASP A 120 -4.55 -17.14 -20.43
N SER A 121 -4.92 -17.92 -21.45
CA SER A 121 -4.41 -19.25 -21.74
C SER A 121 -4.61 -20.23 -20.58
N ILE A 122 -5.83 -20.27 -20.03
CA ILE A 122 -6.17 -21.14 -18.91
C ILE A 122 -6.64 -22.51 -19.43
N TYR A 123 -5.82 -23.52 -19.19
CA TYR A 123 -6.14 -24.91 -19.48
C TYR A 123 -7.06 -25.50 -18.41
N SER A 124 -8.26 -25.92 -18.80
CA SER A 124 -9.25 -26.49 -17.87
C SER A 124 -10.05 -27.62 -18.51
N ALA A 125 -10.96 -28.20 -17.73
CA ALA A 125 -11.85 -29.26 -18.18
C ALA A 125 -12.81 -28.75 -19.28
N ASP A 126 -13.03 -29.59 -20.30
CA ASP A 126 -14.01 -29.36 -21.35
C ASP A 126 -15.15 -30.38 -21.29
N VAL A 127 -16.28 -30.02 -21.88
CA VAL A 127 -17.43 -30.91 -21.99
C VAL A 127 -17.19 -31.90 -23.12
N LEU A 128 -17.27 -33.20 -22.81
CA LEU A 128 -17.21 -34.26 -23.82
C LEU A 128 -18.54 -34.36 -24.58
N THR A 129 -18.45 -34.59 -25.88
CA THR A 129 -19.59 -34.97 -26.73
C THR A 129 -19.97 -36.43 -26.51
N ASP A 130 -21.21 -36.80 -26.82
CA ASP A 130 -21.68 -38.20 -26.73
C ASP A 130 -20.80 -39.17 -27.54
N ALA A 131 -20.23 -38.72 -28.66
CA ALA A 131 -19.34 -39.52 -29.50
C ALA A 131 -17.99 -39.78 -28.82
N GLU A 132 -17.42 -38.77 -28.15
CA GLU A 132 -16.16 -38.90 -27.40
C GLU A 132 -16.33 -39.82 -26.19
N VAL A 133 -17.44 -39.67 -25.47
CA VAL A 133 -17.79 -40.58 -24.36
C VAL A 133 -17.98 -42.01 -24.88
N ALA A 134 -18.67 -42.20 -26.00
CA ALA A 134 -18.84 -43.52 -26.62
C ALA A 134 -17.51 -44.13 -27.12
N ALA A 135 -16.53 -43.30 -27.48
CA ALA A 135 -15.17 -43.71 -27.80
C ALA A 135 -14.30 -44.01 -26.56
N GLY A 136 -14.83 -43.81 -25.35
CA GLY A 136 -14.17 -44.10 -24.08
C GLY A 136 -13.38 -42.92 -23.50
N ASP A 137 -13.57 -41.70 -24.01
CA ASP A 137 -12.97 -40.51 -23.40
C ASP A 137 -13.64 -40.19 -22.04
N THR A 138 -12.82 -39.75 -21.09
CA THR A 138 -13.22 -39.38 -19.73
C THR A 138 -12.60 -38.07 -19.26
N CYS A 139 -11.76 -37.41 -20.08
CA CYS A 139 -10.95 -36.28 -19.65
C CYS A 139 -10.77 -35.22 -20.75
N GLY A 140 -11.89 -34.62 -21.17
CA GLY A 140 -11.90 -33.48 -22.09
C GLY A 140 -11.21 -32.25 -21.46
N LYS A 141 -10.42 -31.54 -22.25
CA LYS A 141 -9.66 -30.36 -21.80
C LYS A 141 -9.56 -29.32 -22.91
N VAL A 142 -9.52 -28.05 -22.53
CA VAL A 142 -9.52 -26.92 -23.45
C VAL A 142 -8.78 -25.73 -22.84
N ASP A 143 -8.07 -24.98 -23.67
CA ASP A 143 -7.52 -23.67 -23.32
C ASP A 143 -8.57 -22.58 -23.59
N LYS A 144 -8.83 -21.73 -22.60
CA LYS A 144 -9.73 -20.57 -22.74
C LYS A 144 -9.15 -19.33 -22.10
N ASP A 145 -9.60 -18.20 -22.62
CA ASP A 145 -9.23 -16.86 -22.17
C ASP A 145 -10.47 -16.11 -21.70
N GLY A 146 -10.32 -15.31 -20.66
CA GLY A 146 -11.36 -14.41 -20.18
C GLY A 146 -11.27 -14.15 -18.68
N THR A 147 -11.90 -13.04 -18.27
CA THR A 147 -12.23 -12.82 -16.85
C THR A 147 -13.15 -13.92 -16.31
N SER A 148 -13.89 -14.61 -17.19
CA SER A 148 -14.62 -15.86 -16.92
C SER A 148 -13.74 -17.01 -16.43
N MET A 149 -12.44 -17.02 -16.78
CA MET A 149 -11.46 -18.02 -16.33
C MET A 149 -10.71 -17.53 -15.07
N ALA A 150 -10.44 -16.21 -14.98
CA ALA A 150 -9.88 -15.62 -13.76
C ALA A 150 -10.81 -15.74 -12.55
N THR A 151 -12.12 -15.57 -12.75
CA THR A 151 -13.14 -15.62 -11.69
C THR A 151 -13.17 -16.96 -10.93
N PRO A 152 -13.22 -18.14 -11.56
CA PRO A 152 -13.18 -19.41 -10.85
C PRO A 152 -11.83 -19.69 -10.17
N ILE A 153 -10.71 -19.16 -10.69
CA ILE A 153 -9.42 -19.21 -9.99
C ILE A 153 -9.49 -18.41 -8.68
N ALA A 154 -10.03 -17.18 -8.73
CA ALA A 154 -10.26 -16.38 -7.54
C ALA A 154 -11.23 -17.07 -6.55
N ALA A 155 -12.31 -17.69 -7.06
CA ALA A 155 -13.26 -18.42 -6.23
C ALA A 155 -12.61 -19.63 -5.52
N GLY A 156 -11.74 -20.37 -6.21
CA GLY A 156 -10.94 -21.45 -5.61
C GLY A 156 -10.02 -20.92 -4.50
N ALA A 157 -9.33 -19.80 -4.75
CA ALA A 157 -8.46 -19.17 -3.77
C ALA A 157 -9.23 -18.72 -2.51
N VAL A 158 -10.37 -18.04 -2.69
CA VAL A 158 -11.25 -17.64 -1.58
C VAL A 158 -11.83 -18.85 -0.84
N THR A 159 -12.07 -19.96 -1.53
CA THR A 159 -12.52 -21.21 -0.89
C THR A 159 -11.45 -21.76 0.05
N LEU A 160 -10.18 -21.76 -0.36
CA LEU A 160 -9.06 -22.15 0.49
C LEU A 160 -8.90 -21.20 1.68
N LEU A 161 -9.04 -19.89 1.48
CA LEU A 161 -9.02 -18.93 2.57
C LEU A 161 -10.17 -19.15 3.56
N ARG A 162 -11.37 -19.45 3.07
CA ARG A 162 -12.50 -19.81 3.94
C ARG A 162 -12.21 -21.10 4.71
N GLN A 163 -11.60 -22.09 4.08
CA GLN A 163 -11.17 -23.32 4.75
C GLN A 163 -10.15 -23.02 5.86
N TYR A 164 -9.17 -22.14 5.61
CA TYR A 164 -8.18 -21.71 6.59
C TYR A 164 -8.82 -21.21 7.90
N PHE A 165 -9.83 -20.33 7.82
CA PHE A 165 -10.55 -19.87 9.00
C PHE A 165 -11.47 -20.93 9.61
N THR A 166 -12.26 -21.64 8.79
CA THR A 166 -13.25 -22.60 9.29
C THR A 166 -12.65 -23.85 9.92
N GLU A 167 -11.45 -24.25 9.48
CA GLU A 167 -10.74 -25.38 10.06
C GLU A 167 -9.82 -25.00 11.21
N GLY A 168 -9.69 -23.70 11.52
CA GLY A 168 -8.94 -23.17 12.66
C GLY A 168 -7.43 -23.11 12.43
N PHE A 169 -6.99 -22.76 11.22
CA PHE A 169 -5.57 -22.46 10.97
C PHE A 169 -5.19 -21.06 11.46
N TYR A 170 -6.11 -20.11 11.45
CA TYR A 170 -5.93 -18.82 12.13
C TYR A 170 -5.99 -19.02 13.66
N PRO A 171 -5.12 -18.36 14.46
CA PRO A 171 -4.12 -17.34 14.08
C PRO A 171 -2.73 -17.88 13.75
N SER A 172 -2.41 -19.11 14.15
CA SER A 172 -1.03 -19.61 14.17
C SER A 172 -0.50 -20.13 12.84
N GLY A 173 -1.36 -20.29 11.83
CA GLY A 173 -1.09 -21.07 10.63
C GLY A 173 -1.20 -22.58 10.83
N GLU A 174 -1.28 -23.07 12.08
CA GLU A 174 -1.45 -24.49 12.41
C GLU A 174 -2.90 -24.82 12.75
N LYS A 175 -3.37 -25.98 12.27
CA LYS A 175 -4.77 -26.38 12.43
C LYS A 175 -5.11 -26.70 13.88
N THR A 176 -5.90 -25.84 14.50
CA THR A 176 -6.46 -26.02 15.84
C THR A 176 -7.96 -25.89 15.79
N SER A 177 -8.70 -26.99 15.96
CA SER A 177 -10.16 -27.00 15.80
C SER A 177 -10.93 -26.05 16.73
N ALA A 178 -10.33 -25.66 17.85
CA ALA A 178 -10.90 -24.67 18.78
C ALA A 178 -10.88 -23.23 18.23
N ASP A 179 -9.97 -22.94 17.30
CA ASP A 179 -9.81 -21.62 16.68
C ASP A 179 -10.66 -21.45 15.41
N GLY A 180 -11.39 -22.51 15.01
CA GLY A 180 -12.24 -22.50 13.83
C GLY A 180 -13.49 -21.62 14.01
N PHE A 181 -13.74 -20.74 13.03
CA PHE A 181 -14.95 -19.91 13.00
C PHE A 181 -15.47 -19.71 11.56
N ASN A 182 -16.70 -19.22 11.42
CA ASN A 182 -17.27 -18.90 10.11
C ASN A 182 -17.02 -17.42 9.75
N PRO A 183 -16.09 -17.12 8.83
CA PRO A 183 -15.75 -15.75 8.47
C PRO A 183 -16.87 -15.09 7.65
N SER A 184 -17.04 -13.78 7.80
CA SER A 184 -17.92 -13.00 6.93
C SER A 184 -17.35 -12.86 5.51
N ALA A 185 -18.21 -12.50 4.56
CA ALA A 185 -17.76 -12.18 3.21
C ALA A 185 -16.84 -10.94 3.18
N ALA A 186 -17.07 -9.99 4.10
CA ALA A 186 -16.22 -8.80 4.23
C ALA A 186 -14.81 -9.18 4.70
N LEU A 187 -14.69 -10.07 5.69
CA LEU A 187 -13.39 -10.54 6.17
C LEU A 187 -12.61 -11.29 5.08
N LEU A 188 -13.26 -12.23 4.39
CA LEU A 188 -12.60 -12.95 3.29
C LEU A 188 -12.09 -11.98 2.22
N LYS A 189 -12.87 -10.95 1.87
CA LYS A 189 -12.47 -9.92 0.91
C LYS A 189 -11.33 -9.05 1.46
N ALA A 190 -11.39 -8.62 2.73
CA ALA A 190 -10.35 -7.81 3.37
C ALA A 190 -9.00 -8.51 3.36
N VAL A 191 -8.96 -9.78 3.77
CA VAL A 191 -7.73 -10.58 3.84
C VAL A 191 -7.12 -10.79 2.45
N MET A 192 -7.93 -11.14 1.44
CA MET A 192 -7.45 -11.31 0.06
C MET A 192 -6.89 -10.02 -0.53
N ILE A 193 -7.52 -8.88 -0.26
CA ILE A 193 -7.06 -7.56 -0.71
C ILE A 193 -5.80 -7.11 0.03
N ASN A 194 -5.69 -7.44 1.32
CA ASN A 194 -4.54 -7.08 2.13
C ASN A 194 -3.25 -7.80 1.66
N GLY A 195 -3.38 -9.08 1.26
CA GLY A 195 -2.28 -9.87 0.70
C GLY A 195 -2.05 -9.70 -0.81
N ALA A 196 -2.93 -9.00 -1.52
CA ALA A 196 -2.82 -8.84 -2.97
C ALA A 196 -1.54 -8.10 -3.38
N GLN A 197 -0.93 -8.58 -4.47
CA GLN A 197 0.35 -8.08 -4.96
C GLN A 197 0.14 -7.17 -6.17
N ALA A 198 0.80 -6.01 -6.17
CA ALA A 198 0.82 -5.15 -7.35
C ALA A 198 1.43 -5.90 -8.55
N LEU A 199 0.72 -5.91 -9.67
CA LEU A 199 1.27 -6.30 -10.95
C LEU A 199 2.40 -5.35 -11.32
N LYS A 200 3.54 -5.91 -11.77
CA LYS A 200 4.75 -5.17 -12.18
C LYS A 200 4.96 -5.18 -13.70
N GLY A 201 4.01 -5.75 -14.43
CA GLY A 201 4.07 -5.86 -15.88
C GLY A 201 3.41 -4.68 -16.58
N PHE A 202 2.89 -4.96 -17.76
CA PHE A 202 2.51 -3.97 -18.76
C PHE A 202 1.07 -4.15 -19.23
N GLU A 203 0.54 -3.06 -19.75
CA GLU A 203 -0.70 -3.01 -20.50
C GLU A 203 -0.48 -3.39 -21.97
N SER A 204 -1.57 -3.59 -22.70
CA SER A 204 -1.53 -3.96 -24.12
C SER A 204 -0.94 -2.89 -25.04
N ASP A 205 -0.88 -1.64 -24.59
CA ASP A 205 -0.28 -0.51 -25.29
C ASP A 205 1.22 -0.34 -24.96
N GLY A 206 1.78 -1.20 -24.10
CA GLY A 206 3.19 -1.22 -23.74
C GLY A 206 3.57 -0.29 -22.60
N TRP A 207 2.61 0.30 -21.89
CA TRP A 207 2.87 1.08 -20.68
C TRP A 207 2.90 0.20 -19.42
N PRO A 208 3.72 0.54 -18.41
CA PRO A 208 3.68 -0.11 -17.10
C PRO A 208 2.30 0.07 -16.46
N ILE A 209 1.81 -0.98 -15.80
CA ILE A 209 0.55 -0.92 -15.06
C ILE A 209 0.73 0.01 -13.84
N ASP A 210 -0.21 0.91 -13.63
CA ASP A 210 -0.21 1.80 -12.46
C ASP A 210 -0.42 1.01 -11.16
N PRO A 211 0.27 1.36 -10.05
CA PRO A 211 0.19 0.64 -8.80
C PRO A 211 -1.22 0.69 -8.19
N PRO A 212 -1.60 -0.31 -7.38
CA PRO A 212 -2.83 -0.30 -6.62
C PRO A 212 -2.92 0.86 -5.60
N PRO A 213 -4.12 1.39 -5.30
CA PRO A 213 -5.38 1.07 -5.96
C PRO A 213 -5.40 1.56 -7.41
N SER A 214 -5.99 0.76 -8.30
CA SER A 214 -5.97 0.97 -9.74
C SER A 214 -7.29 0.56 -10.35
N LEU A 215 -7.80 1.35 -11.30
CA LEU A 215 -8.98 0.97 -12.10
C LEU A 215 -8.72 -0.23 -13.03
N LYS A 216 -7.48 -0.70 -13.13
CA LYS A 216 -7.10 -1.81 -14.02
C LYS A 216 -6.91 -3.09 -13.24
N GLN A 217 -6.04 -3.04 -12.24
CA GLN A 217 -5.68 -4.20 -11.42
C GLN A 217 -6.41 -4.25 -10.07
N GLY A 218 -7.28 -3.29 -9.79
CA GLY A 218 -7.92 -3.17 -8.48
C GLY A 218 -6.88 -2.95 -7.40
N TRP A 219 -6.92 -3.85 -6.41
CA TRP A 219 -5.97 -3.89 -5.31
C TRP A 219 -4.74 -4.77 -5.57
N GLY A 220 -4.71 -5.45 -6.71
CA GLY A 220 -3.61 -6.30 -7.15
C GLY A 220 -4.02 -7.74 -7.48
N ARG A 221 -3.02 -8.55 -7.82
CA ARG A 221 -3.15 -9.98 -8.07
C ARG A 221 -3.30 -10.75 -6.75
N ILE A 222 -4.18 -11.73 -6.75
CA ILE A 222 -4.31 -12.70 -5.66
C ILE A 222 -2.97 -13.41 -5.39
N GLU A 223 -2.55 -13.42 -4.13
CA GLU A 223 -1.44 -14.21 -3.61
C GLU A 223 -1.82 -14.75 -2.22
N LEU A 224 -2.09 -16.04 -2.13
CA LEU A 224 -2.61 -16.64 -0.89
C LEU A 224 -1.54 -16.69 0.19
N ALA A 225 -0.28 -16.96 -0.17
CA ALA A 225 0.81 -17.01 0.80
C ALA A 225 1.06 -15.63 1.44
N ALA A 226 0.79 -14.55 0.71
CA ALA A 226 0.89 -13.19 1.23
C ALA A 226 -0.35 -12.72 2.02
N SER A 227 -1.41 -13.51 2.06
CA SER A 227 -2.68 -13.12 2.70
C SER A 227 -2.80 -13.61 4.14
N VAL A 228 -2.13 -14.70 4.51
CA VAL A 228 -2.26 -15.34 5.84
C VAL A 228 -0.92 -15.85 6.35
N PRO A 229 -0.73 -15.94 7.69
CA PRO A 229 0.39 -16.65 8.28
C PRO A 229 0.32 -18.13 7.90
N LEU A 230 1.47 -18.67 7.47
CA LEU A 230 1.62 -20.07 7.15
C LEU A 230 2.51 -20.75 8.21
N PRO A 231 2.27 -22.04 8.50
CA PRO A 231 3.06 -22.72 9.50
C PRO A 231 4.50 -22.91 9.03
N SER A 232 5.45 -22.89 9.97
CA SER A 232 6.89 -23.04 9.69
C SER A 232 7.27 -24.37 9.02
N SER A 233 6.34 -25.34 9.01
CA SER A 233 6.48 -26.65 8.37
C SER A 233 6.26 -26.61 6.85
N VAL A 234 5.62 -25.56 6.32
CA VAL A 234 5.42 -25.40 4.90
C VAL A 234 6.68 -24.80 4.29
N ASP A 235 7.34 -25.57 3.44
CA ASP A 235 8.45 -25.15 2.59
C ASP A 235 7.92 -24.29 1.44
N VAL A 236 7.23 -23.19 1.79
CA VAL A 236 7.15 -22.05 0.90
C VAL A 236 8.52 -21.41 0.95
N ASP A 237 8.97 -20.84 -0.15
CA ASP A 237 10.09 -19.92 -0.10
C ASP A 237 9.68 -18.73 0.79
N VAL A 238 9.80 -18.87 2.11
CA VAL A 238 9.56 -17.84 3.12
C VAL A 238 10.63 -16.74 3.05
N SER A 239 11.64 -16.89 2.18
CA SER A 239 12.48 -15.78 1.74
C SER A 239 11.82 -14.92 0.64
N ALA A 240 10.67 -15.34 0.11
CA ALA A 240 9.77 -14.46 -0.62
C ALA A 240 9.17 -13.46 0.36
N GLU A 241 9.64 -12.22 0.25
CA GLU A 241 9.41 -11.00 1.03
C GLU A 241 7.94 -10.61 1.34
N ASN A 242 6.96 -11.50 1.13
CA ASN A 242 5.53 -11.16 1.13
C ASN A 242 4.66 -12.02 2.06
N THR A 243 5.14 -13.13 2.64
CA THR A 243 4.33 -13.91 3.62
C THR A 243 4.32 -13.15 4.95
N PRO A 244 3.16 -12.79 5.50
CA PRO A 244 3.11 -11.96 6.69
C PRO A 244 3.51 -12.76 7.94
N THR A 245 4.33 -12.16 8.81
CA THR A 245 4.67 -12.76 10.12
C THR A 245 3.43 -12.90 11.00
N ASN A 246 2.52 -11.93 10.94
CA ASN A 246 1.28 -11.96 11.70
C ASN A 246 0.08 -11.40 10.90
N LEU A 247 -1.11 -11.85 11.27
CA LEU A 247 -2.39 -11.33 10.80
C LEU A 247 -3.29 -11.06 12.01
N ILE A 248 -3.74 -9.82 12.15
CA ILE A 248 -4.74 -9.42 13.13
C ILE A 248 -6.03 -9.11 12.36
N ILE A 249 -7.15 -9.68 12.80
CA ILE A 249 -8.44 -9.51 12.13
C ILE A 249 -9.50 -8.94 13.07
N VAL A 250 -10.41 -8.16 12.50
CA VAL A 250 -11.71 -7.82 13.10
C VAL A 250 -12.78 -8.30 12.13
N ASP A 251 -13.80 -9.00 12.62
CA ASP A 251 -14.97 -9.44 11.85
C ASP A 251 -16.25 -9.10 12.61
N ASP A 252 -16.53 -7.80 12.72
CA ASP A 252 -17.59 -7.23 13.54
C ASP A 252 -18.96 -7.35 12.83
N VAL A 253 -19.48 -8.57 12.74
CA VAL A 253 -20.78 -8.87 12.14
C VAL A 253 -21.94 -8.36 13.01
N ASP A 254 -21.81 -8.53 14.33
CA ASP A 254 -22.86 -8.20 15.31
C ASP A 254 -22.66 -6.82 15.95
N ASP A 255 -21.40 -6.42 16.15
CA ASP A 255 -21.01 -5.18 16.83
C ASP A 255 -20.84 -4.03 15.83
N LYS A 256 -21.97 -3.60 15.28
CA LYS A 256 -22.04 -2.67 14.15
C LYS A 256 -21.62 -1.26 14.54
N ILE A 257 -20.83 -0.63 13.69
CA ILE A 257 -20.44 0.77 13.86
C ILE A 257 -21.63 1.70 13.58
N SER A 258 -21.71 2.83 14.30
CA SER A 258 -22.74 3.88 14.18
C SER A 258 -22.10 5.28 14.16
N GLU A 259 -22.87 6.34 13.87
CA GLU A 259 -22.41 7.73 13.54
C GLU A 259 -21.49 8.45 14.56
N SER A 260 -21.05 7.81 15.64
CA SER A 260 -20.19 8.45 16.65
C SER A 260 -19.21 7.53 17.35
N SER A 261 -19.19 6.23 17.02
CA SER A 261 -18.32 5.26 17.66
C SER A 261 -17.18 4.90 16.71
N GLU A 262 -16.03 5.57 16.83
CA GLU A 262 -14.81 5.09 16.19
C GLU A 262 -14.44 3.70 16.72
N ARG A 263 -13.90 2.87 15.85
CA ARG A 263 -13.45 1.51 16.16
C ARG A 263 -12.05 1.31 15.63
N GLY A 264 -11.31 0.37 16.17
CA GLY A 264 -9.94 0.20 15.72
C GLY A 264 -9.15 -0.76 16.57
N LEU A 265 -7.89 -0.90 16.18
CA LEU A 265 -6.91 -1.75 16.84
C LEU A 265 -5.70 -0.93 17.24
N CYS A 266 -5.22 -1.18 18.45
CA CYS A 266 -3.91 -0.73 18.89
C CYS A 266 -2.91 -1.84 18.60
N VAL A 267 -1.84 -1.53 17.88
CA VAL A 267 -0.80 -2.50 17.54
C VAL A 267 0.58 -1.94 17.85
N ASP A 268 1.47 -2.80 18.31
CA ASP A 268 2.90 -2.52 18.37
C ASP A 268 3.54 -3.13 17.12
N VAL A 269 4.27 -2.31 16.36
CA VAL A 269 5.12 -2.73 15.24
C VAL A 269 6.48 -3.09 15.81
N ASP A 270 6.87 -4.35 15.65
CA ASP A 270 8.07 -4.96 16.24
C ASP A 270 9.26 -4.99 15.26
N GLY A 271 9.05 -4.63 13.99
CA GLY A 271 10.10 -4.59 12.97
C GLY A 271 9.66 -3.93 11.67
N SER A 272 10.64 -3.68 10.79
CA SER A 272 10.46 -2.92 9.54
C SER A 272 10.81 -3.71 8.27
N ILE A 273 10.91 -5.04 8.37
CA ILE A 273 11.23 -5.92 7.23
C ILE A 273 10.00 -6.06 6.32
N GLU A 274 8.82 -6.15 6.92
CA GLU A 274 7.53 -6.23 6.23
C GLU A 274 6.87 -4.85 6.15
N ASP A 275 6.03 -4.64 5.14
CA ASP A 275 5.10 -3.50 5.15
C ASP A 275 4.06 -3.70 6.26
N LEU A 276 3.68 -2.62 6.96
CA LEU A 276 2.45 -2.62 7.74
C LEU A 276 1.27 -2.35 6.79
N ARG A 277 0.40 -3.34 6.62
CA ARG A 277 -0.79 -3.23 5.76
C ARG A 277 -2.04 -3.33 6.60
N ALA A 278 -3.01 -2.48 6.31
CA ALA A 278 -4.36 -2.59 6.87
C ALA A 278 -5.40 -2.41 5.77
N THR A 279 -6.38 -3.31 5.69
CA THR A 279 -7.48 -3.26 4.73
C THR A 279 -8.82 -3.33 5.46
N LEU A 280 -9.63 -2.30 5.27
CA LEU A 280 -11.01 -2.19 5.73
C LEU A 280 -11.95 -2.59 4.59
N VAL A 281 -12.94 -3.44 4.88
CA VAL A 281 -14.01 -3.80 3.95
C VAL A 281 -15.34 -3.86 4.68
N TRP A 282 -16.41 -3.36 4.05
CA TRP A 282 -17.76 -3.56 4.53
C TRP A 282 -18.71 -4.00 3.42
N THR A 283 -19.66 -4.85 3.78
CA THR A 283 -20.80 -5.16 2.89
C THR A 283 -21.81 -4.04 3.07
N ASP A 284 -21.68 -2.99 2.27
CA ASP A 284 -22.55 -1.82 2.34
C ASP A 284 -24.00 -2.16 2.00
N TYR A 285 -24.91 -1.34 2.49
CA TYR A 285 -26.33 -1.46 2.15
C TYR A 285 -26.55 -1.20 0.66
N PRO A 286 -27.59 -1.79 0.04
CA PRO A 286 -27.86 -1.58 -1.38
C PRO A 286 -28.10 -0.10 -1.69
N GLY A 287 -27.22 0.49 -2.52
CA GLY A 287 -27.38 1.84 -3.03
C GLY A 287 -28.61 1.98 -3.94
N SER A 288 -29.17 3.18 -4.01
CA SER A 288 -30.29 3.49 -4.89
C SER A 288 -29.85 3.45 -6.36
N THR A 289 -30.66 2.86 -7.24
CA THR A 289 -30.40 2.90 -8.70
C THR A 289 -30.49 4.31 -9.27
N ALA A 290 -31.24 5.21 -8.63
CA ALA A 290 -31.30 6.62 -9.01
C ALA A 290 -30.02 7.39 -8.66
N ALA A 291 -29.20 6.85 -7.76
CA ALA A 291 -27.88 7.36 -7.41
C ALA A 291 -26.78 6.43 -7.97
N GLU A 292 -27.09 5.66 -9.03
CA GLU A 292 -26.14 4.75 -9.70
C GLU A 292 -25.50 3.70 -8.78
N GLY A 293 -26.19 3.35 -7.68
CA GLY A 293 -25.68 2.38 -6.70
C GLY A 293 -24.62 2.95 -5.76
N ALA A 294 -24.56 4.29 -5.63
CA ALA A 294 -23.62 4.99 -4.76
C ALA A 294 -23.62 4.49 -3.32
N LEU A 295 -22.46 4.68 -2.69
CA LEU A 295 -22.16 4.32 -1.31
C LEU A 295 -23.18 4.89 -0.32
N VAL A 296 -23.82 4.02 0.47
CA VAL A 296 -24.79 4.39 1.50
C VAL A 296 -24.06 4.83 2.77
N ASN A 297 -23.22 3.94 3.32
CA ASN A 297 -22.41 4.21 4.49
C ASN A 297 -20.95 4.46 4.09
N ASN A 298 -20.39 5.57 4.55
CA ASN A 298 -18.98 5.90 4.42
C ASN A 298 -18.23 5.67 5.74
N LEU A 299 -17.26 4.75 5.70
CA LEU A 299 -16.34 4.45 6.78
C LEU A 299 -14.91 4.74 6.28
N ASP A 300 -14.17 5.59 6.98
CA ASP A 300 -12.78 5.88 6.61
C ASP A 300 -11.79 5.06 7.48
N LEU A 301 -10.83 4.44 6.83
CA LEU A 301 -9.65 3.85 7.42
C LEU A 301 -8.60 4.92 7.68
N GLN A 302 -7.96 4.87 8.84
CA GLN A 302 -6.81 5.72 9.15
C GLN A 302 -5.74 4.92 9.85
N LEU A 303 -4.47 5.12 9.49
CA LEU A 303 -3.34 4.59 10.23
C LEU A 303 -2.63 5.73 10.96
N ILE A 304 -2.62 5.68 12.29
CA ILE A 304 -2.16 6.79 13.13
C ILE A 304 -0.90 6.39 13.90
N LYS A 305 0.15 7.21 13.84
CA LYS A 305 1.35 7.13 14.69
C LYS A 305 1.72 8.50 15.22
N GLY A 306 1.84 8.66 16.54
CA GLY A 306 2.40 9.88 17.13
C GLY A 306 1.63 11.18 16.80
N GLY A 307 0.40 11.07 16.31
CA GLY A 307 -0.41 12.20 15.82
C GLY A 307 -0.43 12.34 14.29
N ASP A 308 0.50 11.72 13.57
CA ASP A 308 0.48 11.64 12.12
C ASP A 308 -0.56 10.64 11.65
N VAL A 309 -1.33 11.02 10.63
CA VAL A 309 -2.41 10.22 10.06
C VAL A 309 -2.10 9.93 8.60
N LEU A 310 -1.93 8.65 8.28
CA LEU A 310 -1.88 8.15 6.91
C LEU A 310 -3.29 7.73 6.49
N TRP A 311 -3.74 8.30 5.37
CA TRP A 311 -5.04 8.00 4.75
C TRP A 311 -4.89 7.04 3.57
N PRO A 312 -5.92 6.24 3.27
CA PRO A 312 -5.93 5.38 2.08
C PRO A 312 -5.98 6.22 0.82
N LEU A 313 -5.51 5.62 -0.27
CA LEU A 313 -5.65 6.18 -1.61
C LEU A 313 -7.02 5.75 -2.17
N SER A 314 -7.79 6.68 -2.73
CA SER A 314 -9.12 6.39 -3.29
C SER A 314 -9.12 5.80 -4.71
N GLY A 315 -7.94 5.62 -5.30
CA GLY A 315 -7.72 4.84 -6.52
C GLY A 315 -8.05 5.48 -7.85
N ASP A 316 -8.37 6.78 -7.89
CA ASP A 316 -8.08 7.76 -8.98
C ASP A 316 -8.92 9.05 -8.74
N ASP A 317 -8.38 10.24 -9.03
CA ASP A 317 -9.06 11.56 -8.92
C ASP A 317 -9.93 11.86 -10.16
N LEU A 318 -10.98 11.06 -10.35
CA LEU A 318 -11.75 11.04 -11.59
C LEU A 318 -12.86 12.09 -11.64
N ASP A 319 -13.36 12.53 -10.50
CA ASP A 319 -14.26 13.67 -10.37
C ASP A 319 -13.52 15.02 -10.43
N GLY A 320 -12.20 15.01 -10.26
CA GLY A 320 -11.35 16.20 -10.26
C GLY A 320 -11.21 16.86 -8.88
N GLU A 321 -11.81 16.28 -7.84
CA GLU A 321 -11.67 16.68 -6.44
C GLU A 321 -10.84 15.66 -5.65
N PHE A 322 -9.58 16.01 -5.37
CA PHE A 322 -8.78 15.23 -4.43
C PHE A 322 -9.35 15.28 -3.01
N HIS A 323 -9.78 14.11 -2.53
CA HIS A 323 -10.14 13.91 -1.12
C HIS A 323 -8.88 13.60 -0.30
N PHE A 324 -8.37 14.60 0.40
CA PHE A 324 -7.15 14.50 1.23
C PHE A 324 -7.33 13.74 2.55
N ASN A 325 -8.57 13.43 2.94
CA ASN A 325 -8.93 12.96 4.28
C ASN A 325 -10.04 11.89 4.23
N GLY A 326 -9.93 10.92 3.31
CA GLY A 326 -10.87 9.80 3.23
C GLY A 326 -11.24 9.41 1.81
N ASP A 327 -11.92 8.28 1.68
CA ASP A 327 -12.51 7.79 0.44
C ASP A 327 -14.04 7.97 0.54
N TYR A 328 -14.68 8.48 -0.51
CA TYR A 328 -16.13 8.73 -0.50
C TYR A 328 -16.91 7.78 -1.40
N TYR A 329 -16.20 6.88 -2.09
CA TYR A 329 -16.73 6.05 -3.16
C TYR A 329 -16.63 4.58 -2.82
N ASN A 330 -15.47 4.14 -2.35
CA ASN A 330 -15.18 2.73 -2.19
C ASN A 330 -15.67 2.18 -0.85
N ASN A 331 -16.22 0.96 -0.88
CA ASN A 331 -16.49 0.18 0.33
C ASN A 331 -15.33 -0.73 0.74
N VAL A 332 -14.14 -0.36 0.27
CA VAL A 332 -12.86 -1.01 0.50
C VAL A 332 -11.83 0.10 0.59
N GLU A 333 -11.08 0.12 1.69
CA GLU A 333 -9.99 1.06 1.89
C GLU A 333 -8.75 0.30 2.36
N ARG A 334 -7.58 0.66 1.82
CA ARG A 334 -6.30 0.04 2.21
C ARG A 334 -5.23 1.10 2.40
N VAL A 335 -4.49 0.94 3.49
CA VAL A 335 -3.26 1.68 3.78
C VAL A 335 -2.09 0.70 3.81
N ILE A 336 -0.97 1.12 3.22
CA ILE A 336 0.29 0.40 3.26
C ILE A 336 1.35 1.37 3.74
N TRP A 337 1.98 1.05 4.85
CA TRP A 337 3.14 1.78 5.35
C TRP A 337 4.37 0.92 5.14
N SER A 338 5.11 1.22 4.06
CA SER A 338 6.35 0.52 3.76
C SER A 338 7.46 0.88 4.72
N LYS A 339 8.20 -0.14 5.18
CA LYS A 339 9.25 -0.04 6.21
C LYS A 339 8.75 0.78 7.40
N PRO A 340 7.70 0.30 8.10
CA PRO A 340 7.15 1.01 9.24
C PRO A 340 8.22 1.16 10.32
N GLU A 341 8.25 2.33 10.92
CA GLU A 341 9.11 2.57 12.06
C GLU A 341 8.57 1.78 13.26
N VAL A 342 9.46 1.14 14.02
CA VAL A 342 9.09 0.42 15.25
C VAL A 342 8.33 1.34 16.20
N GLY A 343 7.33 0.78 16.87
CA GLY A 343 6.52 1.48 17.87
C GLY A 343 5.02 1.28 17.71
N ARG A 344 4.25 2.07 18.44
CA ARG A 344 2.80 1.90 18.55
C ARG A 344 2.05 2.62 17.43
N TYR A 345 1.01 1.97 16.93
CA TYR A 345 0.09 2.49 15.92
C TYR A 345 -1.36 2.28 16.36
N TRP A 346 -2.23 3.20 15.94
CA TRP A 346 -3.68 3.02 16.02
C TRP A 346 -4.24 2.90 14.61
N ILE A 347 -4.84 1.74 14.29
CA ILE A 347 -5.59 1.54 13.05
C ILE A 347 -7.05 1.87 13.33
N ASN A 348 -7.51 3.01 12.81
CA ASN A 348 -8.82 3.57 13.06
C ASN A 348 -9.80 3.24 11.93
N VAL A 349 -11.04 2.95 12.29
CA VAL A 349 -12.22 2.90 11.43
C VAL A 349 -13.16 4.00 11.91
N LYS A 350 -13.24 5.06 11.14
CA LYS A 350 -13.99 6.28 11.46
C LYS A 350 -15.34 6.27 10.73
N PRO A 351 -16.47 6.40 11.44
CA PRO A 351 -17.79 6.42 10.82
C PRO A 351 -18.12 7.82 10.27
N THR A 352 -17.56 8.17 9.11
CA THR A 352 -17.73 9.51 8.52
C THR A 352 -19.16 9.81 8.08
N ARG A 353 -19.89 8.80 7.59
CA ARG A 353 -21.34 8.89 7.35
C ARG A 353 -21.99 7.52 7.49
N VAL A 354 -22.74 7.28 8.57
CA VAL A 354 -23.37 5.97 8.81
C VAL A 354 -24.89 6.13 8.94
N GLN A 355 -25.59 6.02 7.82
CA GLN A 355 -27.05 6.14 7.78
C GLN A 355 -27.74 4.95 8.46
N VAL A 356 -27.13 3.77 8.37
CA VAL A 356 -27.60 2.53 9.01
C VAL A 356 -26.41 1.82 9.63
N ALA A 357 -26.56 1.32 10.86
CA ALA A 357 -25.48 0.64 11.58
C ALA A 357 -24.81 -0.44 10.71
N GLN A 358 -23.49 -0.36 10.57
CA GLN A 358 -22.74 -1.08 9.53
C GLN A 358 -21.77 -2.11 10.14
N PRO A 359 -21.91 -3.40 9.82
CA PRO A 359 -20.84 -4.38 10.03
C PRO A 359 -19.62 -4.09 9.15
N PHE A 360 -18.42 -4.34 9.65
CA PHE A 360 -17.20 -4.23 8.85
C PHE A 360 -16.21 -5.33 9.21
N ALA A 361 -15.21 -5.52 8.36
CA ALA A 361 -14.06 -6.35 8.64
C ALA A 361 -12.77 -5.56 8.40
N LEU A 362 -11.75 -5.86 9.20
CA LEU A 362 -10.42 -5.27 9.12
C LEU A 362 -9.40 -6.41 9.10
N ALA A 363 -8.44 -6.34 8.19
CA ALA A 363 -7.29 -7.24 8.15
C ALA A 363 -6.01 -6.41 8.26
N VAL A 364 -5.13 -6.77 9.20
CA VAL A 364 -3.86 -6.08 9.44
C VAL A 364 -2.72 -7.08 9.39
N THR A 365 -1.69 -6.84 8.59
CA THR A 365 -0.52 -7.70 8.49
C THR A 365 0.77 -6.93 8.65
N GLY A 366 1.81 -7.62 9.12
CA GLY A 366 3.17 -7.14 9.26
C GLY A 366 3.85 -7.81 10.45
N GLN A 367 5.01 -7.28 10.84
CA GLN A 367 5.65 -7.60 12.12
C GLN A 367 4.92 -6.84 13.26
N VAL A 368 3.69 -7.26 13.55
CA VAL A 368 2.79 -6.57 14.49
C VAL A 368 2.27 -7.47 15.58
N THR A 369 2.04 -6.88 16.75
CA THR A 369 1.37 -7.51 17.89
C THR A 369 0.20 -6.65 18.36
N GLU A 370 -0.98 -7.25 18.56
CA GLU A 370 -2.14 -6.52 19.07
C GLU A 370 -1.97 -6.17 20.56
N VAL A 371 -2.24 -4.90 20.91
CA VAL A 371 -2.35 -4.45 22.29
C VAL A 371 -3.83 -4.47 22.68
N ALA A 372 -4.24 -5.61 23.25
CA ALA A 372 -5.64 -5.89 23.55
C ALA A 372 -6.30 -4.85 24.49
N ASN A 373 -7.62 -4.71 24.33
CA ASN A 373 -8.50 -3.87 25.17
C ASN A 373 -8.14 -2.37 25.19
N MET A 374 -7.53 -1.87 24.12
CA MET A 374 -7.23 -0.46 23.95
C MET A 374 -8.34 0.28 23.21
N THR A 375 -8.52 1.54 23.57
CA THR A 375 -9.27 2.55 22.82
C THR A 375 -8.29 3.50 22.15
N LYS A 376 -8.77 4.35 21.24
CA LYS A 376 -7.94 5.41 20.62
C LYS A 376 -7.21 6.27 21.65
N ASP A 377 -7.90 6.65 22.73
CA ASP A 377 -7.33 7.50 23.79
C ASP A 377 -6.33 6.76 24.68
N THR A 378 -6.51 5.45 24.86
CA THR A 378 -5.61 4.63 25.71
C THR A 378 -4.50 3.94 24.93
N CYS A 379 -4.59 3.89 23.60
CA CYS A 379 -3.50 3.51 22.70
C CYS A 379 -2.47 4.65 22.66
N SER A 380 -1.94 5.00 23.83
CA SER A 380 -0.94 6.05 23.96
C SER A 380 0.34 5.57 23.29
N PHE A 381 0.79 6.33 22.30
CA PHE A 381 2.14 6.20 21.77
C PHE A 381 3.10 6.34 22.95
N PRO A 382 3.91 5.32 23.29
CA PRO A 382 4.99 5.56 24.25
C PRO A 382 5.75 6.79 23.73
N ALA A 383 6.00 7.76 24.60
CA ALA A 383 6.79 8.93 24.23
C ALA A 383 8.00 8.41 23.46
N SER A 384 8.26 8.97 22.28
CA SER A 384 9.39 8.59 21.43
C SER A 384 10.56 8.35 22.38
N PRO A 385 11.15 7.14 22.38
CA PRO A 385 12.28 6.92 23.26
C PRO A 385 13.29 8.04 23.01
N PRO A 386 13.91 8.60 24.06
CA PRO A 386 14.80 9.73 23.85
C PRO A 386 15.91 9.30 22.89
N MET A 387 15.94 9.95 21.73
CA MET A 387 17.10 9.87 20.82
C MET A 387 18.33 10.29 21.61
N CYS A 388 19.49 9.72 21.28
CA CYS A 388 20.72 10.11 21.95
C CYS A 388 20.95 11.62 21.78
N ALA A 389 21.33 12.28 22.86
CA ALA A 389 21.57 13.71 22.87
C ALA A 389 22.82 14.07 22.04
N GLU A 390 23.07 15.37 21.87
CA GLU A 390 24.33 15.84 21.30
C GLU A 390 25.50 15.28 22.12
N ASP A 391 26.54 14.82 21.42
CA ASP A 391 27.71 14.14 21.99
C ASP A 391 27.40 12.79 22.69
N GLU A 392 26.32 12.11 22.33
CA GLU A 392 26.03 10.71 22.72
C GLU A 392 25.93 9.80 21.49
N ARG A 393 26.30 8.52 21.63
CA ARG A 393 26.19 7.45 20.62
C ARG A 393 25.47 6.23 21.20
N VAL A 394 24.98 5.33 20.35
CA VAL A 394 24.42 4.03 20.74
C VAL A 394 25.55 3.01 20.90
N ASP A 395 25.66 2.38 22.07
CA ASP A 395 26.60 1.28 22.31
C ASP A 395 26.11 -0.09 21.80
N ALA A 396 26.94 -1.12 21.96
CA ALA A 396 26.61 -2.48 21.49
C ALA A 396 25.43 -3.12 22.24
N GLU A 397 25.06 -2.55 23.39
CA GLU A 397 23.93 -2.94 24.21
C GLU A 397 22.65 -2.13 23.89
N GLY A 398 22.69 -1.23 22.91
CA GLY A 398 21.54 -0.40 22.52
C GLY A 398 21.24 0.72 23.50
N THR A 399 22.24 1.26 24.20
CA THR A 399 22.08 2.36 25.17
C THR A 399 22.81 3.61 24.69
N CYS A 400 22.22 4.79 24.91
CA CYS A 400 22.90 6.06 24.66
C CYS A 400 24.02 6.27 25.69
N VAL A 401 25.25 6.45 25.19
CA VAL A 401 26.46 6.69 25.98
C VAL A 401 27.22 7.88 25.43
N ALA A 402 27.85 8.65 26.32
CA ALA A 402 28.64 9.82 25.93
C ALA A 402 29.80 9.46 24.99
N CYS A 403 30.05 10.33 24.02
CA CYS A 403 31.18 10.24 23.12
C CYS A 403 32.52 10.25 23.86
N PRO A 404 33.52 9.47 23.40
CA PRO A 404 34.88 9.55 23.93
C PRO A 404 35.44 10.98 23.90
N PRO A 405 36.29 11.37 24.88
CA PRO A 405 36.91 12.69 24.90
C PRO A 405 37.62 13.04 23.58
N GLY A 406 37.25 14.18 22.98
CA GLY A 406 37.81 14.63 21.70
C GLY A 406 37.05 14.13 20.47
N SER A 407 35.89 13.51 20.65
CA SER A 407 34.92 13.21 19.57
C SER A 407 33.59 13.94 19.81
N VAL A 408 32.77 14.02 18.78
CA VAL A 408 31.41 14.60 18.77
C VAL A 408 30.46 13.67 18.08
N ASN A 409 29.18 13.83 18.40
CA ASN A 409 28.11 13.27 17.60
C ASN A 409 26.94 14.25 17.53
N ALA A 410 26.31 14.30 16.37
CA ALA A 410 25.08 15.06 16.23
C ALA A 410 23.97 14.39 17.07
N PRO A 411 23.03 15.16 17.65
CA PRO A 411 21.86 14.56 18.28
C PRO A 411 21.04 13.78 17.25
N GLY A 412 20.37 12.71 17.68
CA GLY A 412 19.44 11.97 16.82
C GLY A 412 19.81 10.53 16.50
N ASP A 413 20.76 9.91 17.21
CA ASP A 413 20.95 8.46 17.10
C ASP A 413 19.83 7.71 17.80
N ASP A 414 19.33 6.65 17.16
CA ASP A 414 18.20 5.86 17.65
C ASP A 414 18.69 4.53 18.29
N PRO A 415 18.62 4.39 19.62
CA PRO A 415 19.02 3.16 20.31
C PRO A 415 18.13 1.94 19.99
N PHE A 416 16.98 2.13 19.34
CA PHE A 416 16.01 1.06 19.06
C PHE A 416 16.22 0.40 17.69
N LEU A 417 17.10 0.95 16.85
CA LEU A 417 17.47 0.32 15.59
C LEU A 417 18.41 -0.88 15.79
N GLY A 418 18.96 -1.08 16.99
CA GLY A 418 19.91 -2.17 17.28
C GLY A 418 21.23 -2.04 16.52
N ILE A 419 21.56 -0.83 16.07
CA ILE A 419 22.77 -0.50 15.32
C ILE A 419 23.68 0.34 16.22
N GLU A 420 24.90 -0.14 16.47
CA GLU A 420 25.92 0.66 17.17
C GLU A 420 26.31 1.86 16.31
N THR A 421 26.32 3.05 16.91
CA THR A 421 26.76 4.28 16.24
C THR A 421 28.10 4.78 16.80
N TYR A 422 28.77 5.65 16.06
CA TYR A 422 30.15 6.06 16.35
C TYR A 422 30.30 7.57 16.32
N CYS A 423 31.04 8.10 17.29
CA CYS A 423 31.36 9.52 17.34
C CYS A 423 32.52 9.85 16.39
N GLU A 424 32.45 10.99 15.73
CA GLU A 424 33.50 11.50 14.86
C GLU A 424 34.53 12.31 15.65
N SER A 425 35.80 12.30 15.26
CA SER A 425 36.82 13.09 15.95
C SER A 425 36.56 14.60 15.78
N LYS A 426 36.73 15.39 16.84
CA LYS A 426 36.73 16.86 16.78
C LYS A 426 37.87 17.31 15.88
N CYS A 427 37.60 17.51 14.60
CA CYS A 427 38.50 18.21 13.72
C CYS A 427 38.60 19.68 14.19
N ASN A 428 39.79 20.10 14.63
CA ASN A 428 40.12 21.51 14.79
C ASN A 428 39.92 22.20 13.42
N GLU A 429 38.99 23.14 13.32
CA GLU A 429 38.71 23.97 12.13
C GLU A 429 39.85 24.96 11.78
N THR A 430 41.12 24.54 11.79
CA THR A 430 42.23 25.42 11.38
C THR A 430 43.30 24.76 10.50
N LEU A 431 42.98 23.73 9.74
CA LEU A 431 43.77 23.34 8.56
C LEU A 431 42.90 22.56 7.55
N TYR A 432 43.05 22.94 6.27
CA TYR A 432 42.40 22.43 5.04
C TYR A 432 41.25 23.27 4.43
N TRP A 433 41.59 24.50 4.06
CA TRP A 433 41.06 25.09 2.81
C TRP A 433 41.97 24.70 1.64
N SER A 434 41.78 23.50 1.08
CA SER A 434 42.10 23.20 -0.32
C SER A 434 41.55 21.82 -0.68
N ASN A 435 40.40 21.84 -1.35
CA ASN A 435 39.64 20.75 -2.00
C ASN A 435 38.27 20.50 -1.36
N ALA A 436 37.44 21.53 -1.37
CA ALA A 436 35.99 21.35 -1.34
C ALA A 436 35.54 20.82 -2.71
N SER A 437 35.35 19.51 -2.82
CA SER A 437 34.35 18.95 -3.71
C SER A 437 33.08 18.78 -2.88
N ALA A 438 32.11 19.66 -3.11
CA ALA A 438 30.76 19.54 -2.58
C ALA A 438 30.09 18.31 -3.21
N GLY A 439 29.71 17.35 -2.37
CA GLY A 439 28.75 16.30 -2.70
C GLY A 439 27.52 16.52 -1.83
N VAL A 440 26.40 16.83 -2.48
CA VAL A 440 25.04 16.64 -1.97
C VAL A 440 24.56 15.31 -2.53
#